data_AF-A0A329W7L9-F1
#
_entry.id   AF-A0A329W7L9-F1
#
_cell.length_a   1.000
_cell.length_b   1.000
_cell.length_c   1.000
_cell.angle_alpha   90.00
_cell.angle_beta   90.00
_cell.angle_gamma   90.00
#
_symmetry.space_group_name_H-M   'P 1'
#
loop_
_entity.id
_entity.type
_entity.pdbx_description
1 polymer ?
#
loop_
_entity_poly.entity_id
_entity_poly.type
_entity_poly.pdbx_seq_one_letter_code
_entity_poly.pdbx_strand_id
1 'polypeptide(L)' 'MQQINNALVNSSVIAEDKLTVMMIFCFQLLSSTNTDEVNMHISDGRVLTLKFEENLINH' A
#
# COMPACT_ATOMS: atom_id res chain seq x y z
N MET A 1 0.57 -4.37 12.36
CA MET A 1 1.42 -5.08 11.37
C MET A 1 1.35 -6.61 11.53
N GLN A 2 1.75 -7.20 12.66
CA GLN A 2 1.75 -8.68 12.82
C GLN A 2 0.38 -9.36 12.60
N GLN A 3 -0.71 -8.72 13.04
CA GLN A 3 -2.06 -9.25 12.84
C GLN A 3 -2.50 -9.24 11.36
N ILE A 4 -2.15 -8.17 10.63
CA ILE A 4 -2.44 -8.04 9.19
C ILE A 4 -1.67 -9.09 8.41
N ASN A 5 -0.38 -9.28 8.75
CA ASN A 5 0.44 -10.31 8.12
C ASN A 5 -0.14 -11.72 8.35
N ASN A 6 -0.51 -12.05 9.59
CA ASN A 6 -1.15 -13.34 9.88
C ASN A 6 -2.49 -13.52 9.17
N ALA A 7 -3.30 -12.46 9.05
CA ALA A 7 -4.56 -12.53 8.30
C ALA A 7 -4.33 -12.77 6.80
N LEU A 8 -3.33 -12.12 6.20
CA LEU A 8 -2.98 -12.30 4.79
C LEU A 8 -2.36 -13.67 4.51
N VAL A 9 -1.43 -14.13 5.35
CA VAL A 9 -0.76 -15.43 5.19
C VAL A 9 -1.75 -16.59 5.30
N ASN A 10 -2.64 -16.55 6.30
CA ASN A 10 -3.61 -17.62 6.54
C ASN A 10 -4.88 -17.52 5.68
N SER A 11 -5.01 -16.48 4.86
CA SER A 11 -6.13 -16.33 3.94
C SER A 11 -6.02 -17.31 2.77
N SER A 12 -7.16 -17.87 2.37
CA SER A 12 -7.31 -18.77 1.20
C SER A 12 -7.41 -18.04 -0.13
N VAL A 13 -7.43 -16.70 -0.15
CA VAL A 13 -7.51 -15.92 -1.38
C VAL A 13 -6.20 -16.00 -2.17
N ILE A 14 -6.28 -15.76 -3.49
CA ILE A 14 -5.09 -15.79 -4.36
C ILE A 14 -4.15 -14.62 -4.08
N ALA A 15 -2.92 -14.70 -4.60
CA ALA A 15 -1.89 -13.70 -4.32
C ALA A 15 -2.31 -12.29 -4.78
N GLU A 16 -3.00 -12.19 -5.90
CA GLU A 16 -3.51 -10.95 -6.49
C GLU A 16 -4.52 -10.25 -5.56
N ASP A 17 -5.43 -11.01 -4.96
CA ASP A 17 -6.41 -10.47 -4.02
C ASP A 17 -5.73 -10.00 -2.72
N LYS A 18 -4.73 -10.75 -2.22
CA LYS A 18 -3.93 -10.34 -1.05
C LYS A 18 -3.19 -9.03 -1.33
N LEU A 19 -2.60 -8.91 -2.51
CA LEU A 19 -1.90 -7.69 -2.95
C LEU A 19 -2.88 -6.51 -3.02
N THR A 20 -4.06 -6.73 -3.60
CA THR A 20 -5.11 -5.70 -3.71
C THR A 20 -5.50 -5.16 -2.33
N VAL A 21 -5.72 -6.04 -1.35
CA VAL A 21 -6.04 -5.64 0.03
C VAL A 21 -4.90 -4.83 0.65
N MET A 22 -3.65 -5.23 0.45
CA MET A 22 -2.50 -4.45 0.93
C MET A 22 -2.44 -3.06 0.30
N MET A 23 -2.70 -2.95 -1.01
CA MET A 23 -2.70 -1.67 -1.71
C MET A 23 -3.79 -0.74 -1.18
N ILE A 24 -5.02 -1.24 -0.98
CA ILE A 24 -6.12 -0.46 -0.38
C ILE A 24 -5.72 0.08 1.00
N PHE A 25 -5.11 -0.76 1.83
CA PHE A 25 -4.67 -0.35 3.17
C PHE A 25 -3.58 0.73 3.12
N CYS A 26 -2.62 0.61 2.21
CA CYS A 26 -1.60 1.63 1.96
C CYS A 26 -2.20 2.97 1.51
N PHE A 27 -3.21 2.94 0.62
CA PHE A 27 -3.93 4.15 0.20
C PHE A 27 -4.70 4.82 1.35
N GLN A 28 -5.37 4.04 2.20
CA GLN A 28 -6.07 4.57 3.37
C GLN A 28 -5.10 5.20 4.38
N LEU A 29 -3.95 4.55 4.61
CA LEU A 29 -2.89 5.09 5.46
C LEU A 29 -2.39 6.43 4.94
N LEU A 30 -2.03 6.50 3.65
CA LEU A 30 -1.61 7.73 2.98
C LEU A 30 -2.62 8.86 3.13
N SER A 31 -3.90 8.57 2.89
CA SER A 31 -4.98 9.53 3.04
C SER A 31 -5.12 10.01 4.50
N SER A 32 -4.97 9.11 5.48
CA SER A 32 -5.08 9.45 6.90
C SER A 32 -3.92 10.29 7.44
N THR A 33 -2.73 10.15 6.86
CA THR A 33 -1.53 10.88 7.28
C THR A 33 -1.40 12.25 6.61
N ASN A 34 -2.32 12.62 5.70
CA ASN A 34 -2.23 13.83 4.85
C ASN A 34 -0.85 13.94 4.18
N THR A 35 -0.29 12.80 3.78
CA THR A 35 1.00 12.72 3.11
C THR A 35 0.76 12.37 1.65
N ASP A 36 1.35 13.16 0.75
CA ASP A 36 1.20 12.94 -0.69
C ASP A 36 2.00 11.73 -1.18
N GLU A 37 2.96 11.25 -0.38
CA GLU A 37 3.91 10.20 -0.73
C GLU A 37 4.30 9.36 0.49
N VAL A 38 4.48 8.05 0.27
CA VAL A 38 5.06 7.11 1.23
C VAL A 38 6.20 6.34 0.56
N ASN A 39 7.37 6.38 1.21
CA ASN A 39 8.56 5.63 0.82
C ASN A 39 8.71 4.39 1.70
N MET A 40 8.63 3.21 1.08
CA MET A 40 8.80 1.92 1.75
C MET A 40 10.16 1.33 1.44
N HIS A 41 10.95 1.09 2.49
CA HIS A 41 12.24 0.42 2.37
C HIS A 41 12.02 -1.09 2.41
N ILE A 42 12.44 -1.80 1.37
CA ILE A 42 12.39 -3.27 1.30
C ILE A 42 13.73 -3.87 1.73
N SER A 43 13.69 -5.13 2.18
CA SER A 43 14.83 -5.80 2.84
C SER A 43 16.06 -5.97 1.97
N ASP A 44 15.93 -5.81 0.66
CA ASP A 44 17.04 -5.84 -0.30
C ASP A 44 17.67 -4.45 -0.54
N GLY A 45 17.25 -3.44 0.22
CA GLY A 45 17.78 -2.07 0.15
C GLY A 45 17.14 -1.21 -0.94
N ARG A 46 16.21 -1.73 -1.73
CA ARG A 46 15.44 -0.92 -2.68
C ARG A 46 14.37 -0.08 -1.95
N VAL A 47 13.91 0.97 -2.60
CA VAL A 47 12.82 1.83 -2.11
C VAL A 47 11.65 1.73 -3.07
N LEU A 48 10.46 1.46 -2.52
CA LEU A 48 9.19 1.47 -3.24
C LEU A 48 8.43 2.74 -2.85
N THR A 49 8.13 3.59 -3.82
CA THR A 49 7.44 4.86 -3.60
C THR A 49 5.98 4.72 -4.04
N LEU A 50 5.05 5.06 -3.15
CA LEU A 50 3.63 5.22 -3.47
C LEU A 50 3.28 6.70 -3.29
N LYS A 51 2.82 7.34 -4.36
CA LYS A 51 2.52 8.78 -4.41
C LYS A 51 1.12 8.99 -4.97
N PHE A 52 0.36 9.92 -4.41
CA PHE A 52 -0.85 10.42 -5.06
C PHE A 52 -0.43 11.22 -6.29
N GLU A 53 -0.85 10.76 -7.46
CA GLU A 53 -0.67 11.52 -8.69
C GLU A 53 -1.66 12.69 -8.68
N GLU A 54 -1.14 13.92 -8.57
CA GLU A 54 -1.93 15.12 -8.84
C GLU A 54 -2.34 15.09 -10.32
N ASN A 55 -3.49 14.49 -10.61
CA ASN A 55 -4.13 14.74 -11.88
C ASN A 55 -4.52 16.22 -11.89
N LEU A 56 -3.77 17.03 -12.64
CA LEU A 56 -4.31 18.23 -13.26
C LEU A 56 -5.49 17.77 -14.12
N ILE A 57 -6.68 17.70 -13.52
CA ILE A 57 -7.93 17.60 -14.25
C ILE A 57 -8.04 18.92 -15.02
N ASN A 58 -7.54 18.95 -16.25
CA ASN A 58 -7.82 20.03 -17.19
C ASN A 58 -9.32 19.96 -17.50
N HIS A 59 -10.10 20.81 -16.83
CA HIS A 59 -11.50 21.09 -17.14
C HIS A 59 -11.63 21.83 -18.47
#